data_AF-A0A1C4J4Y6-F1
#
_entry.id   AF-A0A1C4J4Y6-F1
#
_cell.length_a   1.000
_cell.length_b   1.000
_cell.length_c   1.000
_cell.angle_alpha   90.00
_cell.angle_beta   90.00
_cell.angle_gamma   90.00
#
_symmetry.space_group_name_H-M   'P 1'
#
loop_
_entity.id
_entity.type
_entity.pdbx_description
1 polymer ?
#
loop_
_entity_poly.entity_id
_entity_poly.type
_entity_poly.pdbx_seq_one_letter_code
_entity_poly.pdbx_strand_id
1 'polypeptide(L)'
;MSIPWGETATLITAGASAVAAFGAWQAAGRSAKTAEALTRIEGERWKADRTPQFDLELVETGSGQALLQLHLTGPDSLERLDSITIQVGDDDRDLSGVTPPLGFTRADLDNFVWGPFKFTHGANGTDEHGRGPAPFPLAVGTGSRFAMQRTYPGPWMEGKTQGMWQGEYVGKPIRLVLTCRSGDMEWTLARQLENPLFGAGT
;
A
#
# COMPACT_ATOMS: atom_id res chain seq x y z
N MET A 1 -16.66 7.46 88.03
CA MET A 1 -16.66 6.20 87.25
C MET A 1 -16.53 6.58 85.78
N SER A 2 -15.31 6.50 85.24
CA SER A 2 -14.99 6.75 83.83
C SER A 2 -14.71 5.39 83.18
N ILE A 3 -15.51 5.03 82.16
CA ILE A 3 -15.22 3.89 81.30
C ILE A 3 -14.20 4.36 80.25
N PRO A 4 -13.08 3.67 80.03
CA PRO A 4 -12.12 4.03 79.01
C PRO A 4 -12.69 3.65 77.63
N TRP A 5 -13.12 4.65 76.87
CA TRP A 5 -13.40 4.53 75.44
C TRP A 5 -12.09 4.66 74.68
N GLY A 6 -11.27 3.61 74.73
CA GLY A 6 -10.00 3.57 74.03
C GLY A 6 -9.74 2.15 73.57
N GLU A 7 -10.39 1.78 72.46
CA GLU A 7 -10.03 0.72 71.50
C GLU A 7 -11.30 0.21 70.83
N THR A 8 -11.66 0.74 69.65
CA THR A 8 -12.49 0.02 68.64
C THR A 8 -12.68 0.76 67.31
N ALA A 9 -12.13 1.97 67.11
CA ALA A 9 -12.41 2.76 65.91
C ALA A 9 -11.30 2.76 64.82
N THR A 10 -10.33 1.84 64.85
CA THR A 10 -9.21 1.84 63.89
C THR A 10 -9.13 0.63 62.96
N LEU A 11 -10.08 -0.31 63.04
CA LEU A 11 -10.10 -1.50 62.17
C LEU A 11 -11.09 -1.42 61.00
N ILE A 12 -12.07 -0.51 61.02
CA ILE A 12 -13.05 -0.38 59.92
C ILE A 12 -12.51 0.51 58.78
N THR A 13 -11.68 1.50 59.09
CA THR A 13 -11.17 2.46 58.10
C THR A 13 -10.10 1.87 57.18
N ALA A 14 -9.29 0.91 57.67
CA ALA A 14 -8.25 0.24 56.88
C ALA A 14 -8.81 -0.82 55.91
N GLY A 15 -9.92 -1.49 56.26
CA GLY A 15 -10.60 -2.45 55.39
C GLY A 15 -11.34 -1.77 54.23
N ALA A 16 -12.02 -0.65 54.50
CA ALA A 16 -12.70 0.14 53.48
C ALA A 16 -11.72 0.71 52.44
N SER A 17 -10.54 1.18 52.87
CA SER A 17 -9.51 1.70 51.95
C SER A 17 -8.90 0.63 51.05
N ALA A 18 -8.73 -0.61 51.54
CA ALA A 18 -8.19 -1.70 50.73
C ALA A 18 -9.18 -2.17 49.65
N VAL A 19 -10.48 -2.27 49.98
CA VAL A 19 -11.54 -2.60 49.01
C VAL A 19 -11.72 -1.47 47.99
N ALA A 20 -11.67 -0.20 48.43
CA ALA A 20 -11.70 0.94 47.54
C ALA A 20 -10.48 0.99 46.59
N ALA A 21 -9.27 0.70 47.10
CA ALA A 21 -8.06 0.64 46.29
C ALA A 21 -8.09 -0.50 45.26
N PHE A 22 -8.58 -1.68 45.65
CA PHE A 22 -8.75 -2.80 44.72
C PHE A 22 -9.81 -2.51 43.64
N GLY A 23 -10.93 -1.91 44.04
CA GLY A 23 -11.97 -1.45 43.11
C GLY A 23 -11.45 -0.38 42.14
N ALA A 24 -10.66 0.58 42.62
CA ALA A 24 -10.04 1.61 41.80
C ALA A 24 -9.01 1.03 40.82
N TRP A 25 -8.18 0.06 41.24
CA TRP A 25 -7.22 -0.61 40.37
C TRP A 25 -7.91 -1.43 39.27
N GLN A 26 -8.96 -2.17 39.61
CA GLN A 26 -9.72 -2.94 38.63
C GLN A 26 -10.47 -2.04 37.65
N ALA A 27 -11.06 -0.94 38.14
CA ALA A 27 -11.71 0.06 37.29
C ALA A 27 -10.68 0.76 36.39
N ALA A 28 -9.52 1.16 36.91
CA ALA A 28 -8.44 1.76 36.13
C ALA A 28 -7.91 0.79 35.06
N GLY A 29 -7.75 -0.50 35.38
CA GLY A 29 -7.34 -1.53 34.42
C GLY A 29 -8.37 -1.79 33.32
N ARG A 30 -9.68 -1.69 33.62
CA ARG A 30 -10.75 -1.76 32.61
C ARG A 30 -10.79 -0.49 31.76
N SER A 31 -10.69 0.68 32.38
CA SER A 31 -10.64 1.97 31.68
C SER A 31 -9.41 2.09 30.79
N ALA A 32 -8.25 1.56 31.19
CA ALA A 32 -7.05 1.53 30.36
C ALA A 32 -7.24 0.67 29.10
N LYS A 33 -7.86 -0.51 29.23
CA LYS A 33 -8.19 -1.39 28.09
C LYS A 33 -9.24 -0.78 27.16
N THR A 34 -10.22 -0.06 27.70
CA THR A 34 -11.22 0.67 26.91
C THR A 34 -10.60 1.88 26.23
N ALA A 35 -9.73 2.62 26.90
CA ALA A 35 -8.98 3.73 26.32
C ALA A 35 -8.06 3.23 25.19
N GLU A 36 -7.33 2.13 25.37
CA GLU A 36 -6.50 1.52 24.33
C GLU A 36 -7.32 1.06 23.11
N ALA A 37 -8.50 0.45 23.34
CA ALA A 37 -9.40 0.06 22.26
C ALA A 37 -10.02 1.27 21.54
N LEU A 38 -10.38 2.34 22.26
CA LEU A 38 -10.86 3.59 21.69
C LEU A 38 -9.76 4.29 20.88
N THR A 39 -8.55 4.40 21.43
CA THR A 39 -7.38 4.95 20.73
C THR A 39 -7.09 4.19 19.44
N ARG A 40 -7.26 2.85 19.43
CA ARG A 40 -7.14 2.04 18.21
C ARG A 40 -8.24 2.36 17.18
N ILE A 41 -9.50 2.43 17.61
CA ILE A 41 -10.64 2.74 16.73
C ILE A 41 -10.53 4.17 16.17
N GLU A 42 -10.12 5.13 16.98
CA GLU A 42 -9.88 6.51 16.56
C GLU A 42 -8.71 6.58 15.57
N GLY A 43 -7.64 5.82 15.80
CA GLY A 43 -6.52 5.68 14.86
C GLY A 43 -6.95 5.09 13.51
N GLU A 44 -7.80 4.07 13.51
CA GLU A 44 -8.35 3.48 12.28
C GLU A 44 -9.25 4.47 11.51
N ARG A 45 -10.09 5.24 12.22
CA ARG A 45 -10.90 6.30 11.62
C ARG A 45 -10.04 7.39 11.01
N TRP A 46 -9.03 7.86 11.74
CA TRP A 46 -8.08 8.86 11.23
C TRP A 46 -7.34 8.39 10.00
N LYS A 47 -6.92 7.12 9.97
CA LYS A 47 -6.28 6.52 8.80
C LYS A 47 -7.24 6.42 7.61
N ALA A 48 -8.51 6.09 7.86
CA ALA A 48 -9.53 6.04 6.81
C ALA A 48 -9.81 7.43 6.22
N ASP A 49 -9.98 8.45 7.08
CA ASP A 49 -10.26 9.84 6.69
C ASP A 49 -9.10 10.51 5.93
N ARG A 50 -7.89 9.94 6.02
CA ARG A 50 -6.68 10.38 5.32
C ARG A 50 -6.23 9.42 4.22
N THR A 51 -7.08 8.48 3.81
CA THR A 51 -6.72 7.53 2.74
C THR A 51 -6.43 8.28 1.44
N PRO A 52 -5.24 8.14 0.84
CA PRO A 52 -4.88 8.87 -0.37
C PRO A 52 -5.83 8.58 -1.55
N GLN A 53 -6.23 9.64 -2.24
CA GLN A 53 -7.05 9.60 -3.44
C GLN A 53 -6.18 10.00 -4.63
N PHE A 54 -6.15 9.14 -5.64
CA PHE A 54 -5.34 9.35 -6.84
C PHE A 54 -6.23 9.39 -8.06
N ASP A 55 -5.95 10.34 -8.93
CA ASP A 55 -6.34 10.28 -10.33
C ASP A 55 -5.15 9.76 -11.14
N LEU A 56 -5.41 8.77 -12.01
CA LEU A 56 -4.39 8.04 -12.74
C LEU A 56 -4.83 7.90 -14.19
N GLU A 57 -3.98 8.31 -15.11
CA GLU A 57 -4.23 8.23 -16.54
C GLU A 57 -2.99 7.69 -17.24
N LEU A 58 -3.18 6.77 -18.18
CA LEU A 58 -2.12 6.33 -19.08
C LEU A 58 -2.37 6.91 -20.48
N VAL A 59 -1.41 7.67 -20.99
CA VAL A 59 -1.46 8.25 -22.34
C VAL A 59 -0.42 7.57 -23.21
N GLU A 60 -0.83 6.86 -24.27
CA GLU A 60 0.13 6.33 -25.25
C GLU A 60 0.76 7.47 -26.07
N THR A 61 2.09 7.42 -26.19
CA THR A 61 2.88 8.40 -26.94
C THR A 61 3.36 7.88 -28.29
N GLY A 62 2.96 6.65 -28.66
CA GLY A 62 3.33 5.99 -29.90
C GLY A 62 4.42 4.92 -29.75
N SER A 63 4.52 4.01 -30.72
CA SER A 63 5.54 2.94 -30.76
C SER A 63 5.62 2.08 -29.50
N GLY A 64 4.49 1.86 -28.83
CA GLY A 64 4.41 1.11 -27.58
C GLY A 64 4.98 1.84 -26.35
N GLN A 65 5.26 3.14 -26.46
CA GLN A 65 5.61 4.01 -25.34
C GLN A 65 4.34 4.68 -24.79
N ALA A 66 4.34 4.94 -23.49
CA ALA A 66 3.26 5.61 -22.79
C ALA A 66 3.77 6.47 -21.64
N LEU A 67 2.91 7.36 -21.17
CA LEU A 67 3.15 8.22 -20.02
C LEU A 67 2.04 7.98 -18.99
N LEU A 68 2.42 7.50 -17.81
CA LEU A 68 1.54 7.46 -16.66
C LEU A 68 1.53 8.84 -16.01
N GLN A 69 0.36 9.46 -15.97
CA GLN A 69 0.08 10.65 -15.20
C GLN A 69 -0.57 10.24 -13.88
N LEU A 70 0.00 10.72 -12.78
CA LEU A 70 -0.52 10.47 -11.44
C LEU A 70 -0.74 11.80 -10.75
N HIS A 71 -1.93 12.00 -10.20
CA HIS A 71 -2.27 13.19 -9.43
C HIS A 71 -2.82 12.78 -8.07
N LEU A 72 -2.28 13.35 -6.99
CA LEU A 72 -2.81 13.16 -5.64
C LEU A 72 -3.94 14.18 -5.44
N THR A 73 -5.18 13.75 -5.62
CA THR A 73 -6.36 14.64 -5.59
C THR A 73 -6.83 14.94 -4.19
N GLY A 74 -6.48 14.13 -3.20
CA GLY A 74 -6.90 14.36 -1.82
C GLY A 74 -6.70 13.16 -0.91
N PRO A 75 -7.39 13.14 0.24
CA PRO A 75 -8.18 14.25 0.79
C PRO A 75 -7.29 15.42 1.24
N ASP A 76 -7.82 16.65 1.29
CA ASP A 76 -7.03 17.83 1.72
C ASP A 76 -6.42 17.67 3.12
N SER A 77 -7.09 16.91 4.00
CA SER A 77 -6.62 16.57 5.35
C SER A 77 -5.34 15.73 5.38
N LEU A 78 -4.96 15.12 4.25
CA LEU A 78 -3.70 14.40 4.07
C LEU A 78 -2.53 15.37 3.87
N GLU A 79 -2.76 16.52 3.24
CA GLU A 79 -1.80 17.57 2.85
C GLU A 79 -0.67 17.09 1.91
N ARG A 80 0.03 16.01 2.27
CA ARG A 80 1.16 15.44 1.53
C ARG A 80 1.40 13.98 1.87
N LEU A 81 2.13 13.32 0.98
CA LEU A 81 2.76 12.03 1.19
C LEU A 81 4.28 12.21 1.24
N ASP A 82 4.91 11.58 2.22
CA ASP A 82 6.38 11.58 2.38
C ASP A 82 7.05 10.67 1.36
N SER A 83 6.38 9.58 1.01
CA SER A 83 6.89 8.58 0.10
C SER A 83 5.74 7.83 -0.57
N ILE A 84 5.85 7.68 -1.89
CA ILE A 84 4.99 6.87 -2.75
C ILE A 84 5.90 5.91 -3.50
N THR A 85 5.60 4.62 -3.39
CA THR A 85 6.16 3.57 -4.24
C THR A 85 5.06 3.09 -5.16
N ILE A 86 5.33 2.99 -6.46
CA ILE A 86 4.40 2.45 -7.45
C ILE A 86 5.02 1.18 -8.02
N GLN A 87 4.24 0.11 -8.10
CA GLN A 87 4.65 -1.14 -8.74
C GLN A 87 3.59 -1.62 -9.71
N VAL A 88 4.01 -2.17 -10.85
CA VAL A 88 3.12 -2.93 -11.73
C VAL A 88 2.82 -4.28 -11.07
N GLY A 89 1.54 -4.65 -10.99
CA GLY A 89 1.12 -5.95 -10.46
C GLY A 89 1.29 -7.09 -11.47
N ASP A 90 1.29 -8.33 -10.99
CA ASP A 90 1.49 -9.53 -11.81
C ASP A 90 0.18 -10.16 -12.36
N ASP A 91 -0.88 -9.37 -12.53
CA ASP A 91 -2.17 -9.80 -13.12
C ASP A 91 -2.76 -11.12 -12.58
N ASP A 92 -2.69 -11.33 -11.25
CA ASP A 92 -3.13 -12.53 -10.53
C ASP A 92 -2.42 -13.84 -10.96
N ARG A 93 -1.27 -13.76 -11.65
CA ARG A 93 -0.51 -14.97 -11.96
C ARG A 93 0.06 -15.57 -10.68
N ASP A 94 -0.45 -16.74 -10.29
CA ASP A 94 0.20 -17.57 -9.30
C ASP A 94 1.40 -18.26 -9.94
N LEU A 95 2.59 -17.73 -9.62
CA LEU A 95 3.85 -18.31 -10.07
C LEU A 95 4.40 -19.32 -9.06
N SER A 96 3.82 -19.53 -7.88
CA SER A 96 4.45 -20.27 -6.77
C SER A 96 4.86 -21.70 -7.13
N GLY A 97 4.14 -22.35 -8.04
CA GLY A 97 4.44 -23.70 -8.55
C GLY A 97 5.20 -23.75 -9.87
N VAL A 98 5.56 -22.60 -10.46
CA VAL A 98 6.24 -22.53 -11.76
C VAL A 98 7.73 -22.77 -11.59
N THR A 99 8.23 -23.86 -12.15
CA THR A 99 9.67 -24.14 -12.27
C THR A 99 10.30 -23.18 -13.29
N PRO A 100 11.38 -22.47 -12.92
CA PRO A 100 12.11 -21.63 -13.85
C PRO A 100 12.62 -22.42 -15.07
N PRO A 101 12.54 -21.86 -16.29
CA PRO A 101 13.15 -22.45 -17.47
C PRO A 101 14.67 -22.61 -17.33
N LEU A 102 15.26 -23.50 -18.13
CA LEU A 102 16.70 -23.75 -18.11
C LEU A 102 17.49 -22.44 -18.32
N GLY A 103 18.45 -22.16 -17.43
CA GLY A 103 19.27 -20.94 -17.50
C GLY A 103 18.64 -19.71 -16.84
N PHE A 104 17.42 -19.82 -16.29
CA PHE A 104 16.76 -18.77 -15.53
C PHE A 104 16.54 -19.19 -14.09
N THR A 105 16.52 -18.22 -13.20
CA THR A 105 16.32 -18.39 -11.76
C THR A 105 14.90 -18.03 -11.36
N ARG A 106 14.54 -18.35 -10.11
CA ARG A 106 13.27 -17.92 -9.54
C ARG A 106 13.15 -16.38 -9.50
N ALA A 107 14.25 -15.71 -9.16
CA ALA A 107 14.29 -14.25 -9.11
C ALA A 107 14.01 -13.61 -10.48
N ASP A 108 14.45 -14.24 -11.58
CA ASP A 108 14.18 -13.73 -12.93
C ASP A 108 12.67 -13.73 -13.25
N LEU A 109 11.95 -14.77 -12.82
CA LEU A 109 10.50 -14.87 -12.99
C LEU A 109 9.76 -13.89 -12.08
N ASP A 110 10.20 -13.76 -10.83
CA ASP A 110 9.59 -12.87 -9.84
C ASP A 110 9.85 -11.39 -10.17
N ASN A 111 10.96 -11.05 -10.84
CA ASN A 111 11.25 -9.68 -11.27
C ASN A 111 10.63 -9.33 -12.63
N PHE A 112 10.21 -10.32 -13.41
CA PHE A 112 9.54 -10.09 -14.68
C PHE A 112 8.17 -9.43 -14.47
N VAL A 113 7.84 -8.43 -15.30
CA VAL A 113 6.54 -7.76 -15.24
C VAL A 113 5.52 -8.55 -16.04
N TRP A 114 4.60 -9.22 -15.34
CA TRP A 114 3.54 -10.04 -15.94
C TRP A 114 2.28 -9.26 -16.33
N GLY A 115 2.45 -8.03 -16.81
CA GLY A 115 1.36 -7.16 -17.26
C GLY A 115 1.61 -6.58 -18.65
N PRO A 116 0.67 -5.81 -19.22
CA PRO A 116 0.80 -5.23 -20.57
C PRO A 116 1.84 -4.10 -20.68
N PHE A 117 2.16 -3.43 -19.57
CA PHE A 117 3.10 -2.30 -19.49
C PHE A 117 4.08 -2.47 -18.33
N LYS A 118 5.27 -1.90 -18.49
CA LYS A 118 6.29 -1.74 -17.45
C LYS A 118 6.82 -0.32 -17.44
N PHE A 119 7.41 0.12 -16.34
CA PHE A 119 8.13 1.40 -16.30
C PHE A 119 9.39 1.32 -17.17
N THR A 120 9.74 2.45 -17.79
CA THR A 120 10.90 2.55 -18.66
C THR A 120 12.18 2.59 -17.82
N HIS A 121 13.08 1.62 -18.04
CA HIS A 121 14.37 1.54 -17.35
C HIS A 121 15.15 2.86 -17.46
N GLY A 122 15.72 3.31 -16.34
CA GLY A 122 16.51 4.53 -16.24
C GLY A 122 15.70 5.82 -16.11
N ALA A 123 14.40 5.81 -16.41
CA ALA A 123 13.52 6.94 -16.13
C ALA A 123 13.11 6.94 -14.65
N ASN A 124 13.09 8.12 -14.01
CA ASN A 124 12.62 8.28 -12.62
C ASN A 124 13.24 7.28 -11.60
N GLY A 125 14.48 6.83 -11.84
CA GLY A 125 15.16 5.85 -10.99
C GLY A 125 14.64 4.41 -11.11
N THR A 126 13.88 4.08 -12.16
CA THR A 126 13.42 2.72 -12.46
C THR A 126 14.58 1.80 -12.78
N ASP A 127 14.59 0.62 -12.17
CA ASP A 127 15.57 -0.45 -12.39
C ASP A 127 15.43 -1.15 -13.76
N GLU A 128 16.30 -2.11 -14.03
CA GLU A 128 16.31 -2.86 -15.30
C GLU A 128 15.06 -3.73 -15.50
N HIS A 129 14.37 -4.09 -14.41
CA HIS A 129 13.17 -4.92 -14.44
C HIS A 129 11.92 -4.12 -14.81
N GLY A 130 11.92 -2.81 -14.54
CA GLY A 130 10.83 -1.93 -14.91
C GLY A 130 9.59 -2.08 -14.03
N ARG A 131 9.72 -2.64 -12.83
CA ARG A 131 8.58 -2.86 -11.93
C ARG A 131 8.01 -1.56 -11.37
N GLY A 132 8.86 -0.58 -11.12
CA GLY A 132 8.47 0.69 -10.50
C GLY A 132 9.56 1.78 -10.61
N PRO A 133 9.21 3.06 -10.51
CA PRO A 133 10.18 4.14 -10.28
C PRO A 133 10.74 4.11 -8.86
N ALA A 134 11.77 4.92 -8.61
CA ALA A 134 12.24 5.16 -7.26
C ALA A 134 11.15 5.86 -6.42
N PRO A 135 11.10 5.63 -5.09
CA PRO A 135 10.11 6.28 -4.23
C PRO A 135 10.20 7.81 -4.29
N PHE A 136 9.04 8.47 -4.25
CA PHE A 136 8.97 9.94 -4.37
C PHE A 136 7.90 10.55 -3.45
N PRO A 137 8.10 11.78 -2.95
CA PRO A 137 7.07 12.52 -2.21
C PRO A 137 6.07 13.17 -3.17
N LEU A 138 4.87 13.48 -2.69
CA LEU A 138 3.88 14.24 -3.47
C LEU A 138 2.94 15.03 -2.54
N ALA A 139 2.63 16.27 -2.90
CA ALA A 139 1.65 17.08 -2.18
C ALA A 139 0.25 16.91 -2.77
N VAL A 140 -0.79 17.07 -1.95
CA VAL A 140 -2.17 17.08 -2.43
C VAL A 140 -2.35 18.25 -3.42
N GLY A 141 -3.06 18.00 -4.52
CA GLY A 141 -3.23 18.95 -5.63
C GLY A 141 -2.05 19.00 -6.61
N THR A 142 -1.06 18.11 -6.46
CA THR A 142 0.08 18.00 -7.37
C THR A 142 0.14 16.64 -8.05
N GLY A 143 0.90 16.55 -9.14
CA GLY A 143 1.07 15.32 -9.89
C GLY A 143 2.49 15.08 -10.37
N SER A 144 2.74 13.82 -10.71
CA SER A 144 3.99 13.31 -11.25
C SER A 144 3.72 12.53 -12.54
N ARG A 145 4.75 12.40 -13.37
CA ARG A 145 4.69 11.71 -14.65
C ARG A 145 5.78 10.65 -14.73
N PHE A 146 5.43 9.48 -15.24
CA PHE A 146 6.34 8.33 -15.33
C PHE A 146 6.29 7.73 -16.72
N ALA A 147 7.47 7.54 -17.32
CA ALA A 147 7.58 6.87 -18.60
C ALA A 147 7.31 5.38 -18.43
N MET A 148 6.42 4.86 -19.28
CA MET A 148 6.09 3.45 -19.36
C MET A 148 6.24 2.96 -20.80
N GLN A 149 6.35 1.66 -20.96
CA GLN A 149 6.41 1.00 -22.26
C GLN A 149 5.72 -0.35 -22.20
N ARG A 150 5.22 -0.78 -23.36
CA ARG A 150 4.67 -2.12 -23.55
C ARG A 150 5.71 -3.16 -23.15
N THR A 151 5.27 -4.15 -22.39
CA THR A 151 6.09 -5.30 -22.07
C THR A 151 6.33 -6.16 -23.31
N TYR A 152 7.44 -6.89 -23.27
CA TYR A 152 7.81 -7.88 -24.26
C TYR A 152 7.80 -9.25 -23.60
N PRO A 153 7.57 -10.33 -24.36
CA PRO A 153 7.73 -11.67 -23.83
C PRO A 153 9.14 -11.85 -23.25
N GLY A 154 9.22 -12.61 -22.16
CA GLY A 154 10.51 -12.93 -21.54
C GLY A 154 11.40 -13.74 -22.48
N PRO A 155 12.73 -13.67 -22.34
CA PRO A 155 13.67 -14.37 -23.22
C PRO A 155 13.50 -15.90 -23.22
N TRP A 156 12.88 -16.47 -22.18
CA TRP A 156 12.56 -17.89 -22.08
C TRP A 156 11.25 -18.31 -22.78
N MET A 157 10.50 -17.36 -23.34
CA MET A 157 9.23 -17.63 -24.04
C MET A 157 9.47 -17.76 -25.54
N GLU A 158 10.26 -18.77 -25.93
CA GLU A 158 10.61 -19.02 -27.33
C GLU A 158 9.37 -19.10 -28.24
N GLY A 159 9.46 -18.48 -29.41
CA GLY A 159 8.35 -18.42 -30.38
C GLY A 159 7.25 -17.41 -30.05
N LYS A 160 7.27 -16.78 -28.87
CA LYS A 160 6.28 -15.76 -28.50
C LYS A 160 6.70 -14.41 -29.08
N THR A 161 5.91 -13.89 -30.02
CA THR A 161 6.12 -12.54 -30.57
C THR A 161 5.54 -11.47 -29.65
N GLN A 162 5.93 -10.21 -29.84
CA GLN A 162 5.33 -9.09 -29.10
C GLN A 162 3.82 -9.00 -29.32
N GLY A 163 3.34 -9.21 -30.56
CA GLY A 163 1.91 -9.20 -30.87
C GLY A 163 1.14 -10.32 -30.15
N MET A 164 1.70 -11.54 -30.07
CA MET A 164 1.10 -12.63 -29.30
C MET A 164 1.07 -12.31 -27.80
N TRP A 165 2.16 -11.78 -27.26
CA TRP A 165 2.26 -11.35 -25.87
C TRP A 165 1.23 -10.26 -25.53
N GLN A 166 1.18 -9.19 -26.30
CA GLN A 166 0.22 -8.10 -26.09
C GLN A 166 -1.23 -8.53 -26.35
N GLY A 167 -1.44 -9.49 -27.26
CA GLY A 167 -2.73 -10.13 -27.51
C GLY A 167 -3.35 -10.78 -26.26
N GLU A 168 -2.53 -11.33 -25.36
CA GLU A 168 -3.01 -11.95 -24.10
C GLU A 168 -3.58 -10.94 -23.09
N TYR A 169 -3.31 -9.66 -23.29
CA TYR A 169 -3.73 -8.57 -22.43
C TYR A 169 -4.81 -7.68 -23.06
N VAL A 170 -5.29 -8.00 -24.26
CA VAL A 170 -6.43 -7.30 -24.88
C VAL A 170 -7.65 -7.39 -23.94
N GLY A 171 -8.22 -6.23 -23.61
CA GLY A 171 -9.35 -6.11 -22.69
C GLY A 171 -9.01 -6.34 -21.21
N LYS A 172 -7.74 -6.56 -20.85
CA LYS A 172 -7.30 -6.67 -19.45
C LYS A 172 -6.74 -5.33 -18.96
N PRO A 173 -7.04 -4.90 -17.73
CA PRO A 173 -6.56 -3.64 -17.21
C PRO A 173 -5.06 -3.69 -16.91
N ILE A 174 -4.42 -2.52 -16.85
CA ILE A 174 -3.11 -2.37 -16.22
C ILE A 174 -3.33 -2.30 -14.71
N ARG A 175 -2.58 -3.11 -13.95
CA ARG A 175 -2.68 -3.13 -12.49
C ARG A 175 -1.48 -2.44 -11.85
N LEU A 176 -1.76 -1.49 -10.97
CA LEU A 176 -0.77 -0.78 -10.19
C LEU A 176 -1.04 -0.99 -8.70
N VAL A 177 0.03 -1.15 -7.93
CA VAL A 177 0.02 -1.14 -6.47
C VAL A 177 0.79 0.08 -6.01
N LEU A 178 0.13 0.94 -5.24
CA LEU A 178 0.73 2.13 -4.67
C LEU A 178 0.87 1.92 -3.16
N THR A 179 2.10 1.99 -2.66
CA THR A 179 2.39 2.02 -1.22
C THR A 179 2.73 3.45 -0.84
N CYS A 180 1.92 4.05 0.03
CA CYS A 180 1.98 5.45 0.41
C CYS A 180 2.29 5.58 1.89
N ARG A 181 3.16 6.53 2.25
CA ARG A 181 3.50 6.81 3.65
C ARG A 181 3.39 8.31 3.96
N SER A 182 2.81 8.62 5.12
CA SER A 182 2.78 9.97 5.71
C SER A 182 2.93 9.88 7.21
N GLY A 183 4.07 10.32 7.75
CA GLY A 183 4.44 10.08 9.15
C GLY A 183 4.43 8.58 9.45
N ASP A 184 3.66 8.20 10.48
CA ASP A 184 3.49 6.81 10.93
C ASP A 184 2.37 6.06 10.19
N MET A 185 1.66 6.72 9.27
CA MET A 185 0.58 6.10 8.50
C MET A 185 1.11 5.51 7.20
N GLU A 186 0.67 4.30 6.89
CA GLU A 186 0.98 3.60 5.63
C GLU A 186 -0.30 3.03 4.99
N TRP A 187 -0.45 3.21 3.68
CA TRP A 187 -1.56 2.67 2.90
C TRP A 187 -1.05 1.90 1.68
N THR A 188 -1.71 0.78 1.37
CA THR A 188 -1.49 0.03 0.14
C THR A 188 -2.76 0.09 -0.70
N LEU A 189 -2.65 0.62 -1.91
CA LEU A 189 -3.77 0.89 -2.80
C LEU A 189 -3.58 0.13 -4.11
N ALA A 190 -4.51 -0.78 -4.41
CA ALA A 190 -4.60 -1.39 -5.73
C ALA A 190 -5.40 -0.48 -6.67
N ARG A 191 -4.88 -0.23 -7.87
CA ARG A 191 -5.51 0.58 -8.91
C ARG A 191 -5.48 -0.15 -10.24
N GLN A 192 -6.53 0.07 -11.02
CA GLN A 192 -6.67 -0.50 -12.35
C GLN A 192 -6.83 0.66 -13.34
N LEU A 193 -6.08 0.61 -14.43
CA LEU A 193 -6.19 1.54 -15.55
C LEU A 193 -6.67 0.79 -16.77
N GLU A 194 -7.38 1.48 -17.64
CA GLU A 194 -7.66 0.97 -18.97
C GLU A 194 -6.35 0.68 -19.70
N ASN A 195 -6.31 -0.47 -20.38
CA ASN A 195 -5.20 -0.84 -21.26
C ASN A 195 -5.58 -0.44 -22.68
N PRO A 196 -4.94 0.58 -23.27
CA PRO A 196 -5.20 0.95 -24.65
C PRO A 196 -5.00 -0.24 -25.59
N LEU A 197 -5.70 -0.28 -26.72
CA LEU A 197 -5.48 -1.36 -27.68
C LEU A 197 -4.09 -1.22 -28.28
N PHE A 198 -3.34 -2.34 -28.32
CA PHE A 198 -2.06 -2.38 -29.02
C PHE A 198 -2.32 -2.24 -30.52
N GLY A 199 -2.08 -1.05 -31.06
CA GLY A 199 -2.06 -0.83 -32.50
C GLY A 199 -0.91 -1.62 -33.09
N ALA A 200 -1.18 -2.83 -33.58
CA ALA A 200 -0.26 -3.51 -34.47
C ALA A 200 -0.13 -2.61 -35.69
N GLY A 201 1.01 -1.90 -35.79
CA GLY A 201 1.33 -1.14 -36.99
C GLY A 201 1.14 -2.05 -38.19
N THR A 202 0.24 -1.65 -39.09
CA THR A 202 0.12 -2.19 -40.44
C THR A 202 1.39 -1.90 -41.23
#